data_AF-A0A938G9Q8-F1
#
_entry.id   AF-A0A938G9Q8-F1
#
_cell.length_a   1.000
_cell.length_b   1.000
_cell.length_c   1.000
_cell.angle_alpha   90.00
_cell.angle_beta   90.00
_cell.angle_gamma   90.00
#
_symmetry.space_group_name_H-M   'P 1'
#
loop_
_entity.id
_entity.type
_entity.pdbx_description
1 polymer ?
#
loop_
_entity_poly.entity_id
_entity_poly.type
_entity_poly.pdbx_seq_one_letter_code
_entity_poly.pdbx_strand_id
1 'polypeptide(L)'
;MKSKLAFFCILLATGVCSEAATATASVRRPNIVVILADDQGWGDLSVNGNSNLSTPNIDSLARTGAIFDRFYVCPVCSPTRAEFFTGRYHPRGGVRGVSTGGERLDLDERTIGDTFKAAGYATGAFGKWHNGTQWPYHPNARGFDEYYGFTSGHWGSYFDPPMDHNGKPAKGKGYITDDLTDHAIQFIEKSKDRPFFCYVPYNTPHSPMQVPDRFYQKFAKADLKKRSHDAGQEDLDFTRAALAMCENIDWNVGRILQRLDELKLADHTIVIYFSDNGPNSWRWNGGMKGRKGSTDEGGVRSPFLIRWPGRIPAGTRVPQIAGAIDLLPTLADLAGISMASQKPLDGISLTPLLLGKPIPGKDAFRRVPDSSPGPETKVRDGVKSVPTQIAEGASHFFHELPVVAARAARRTGRREHVAPRRGWPPLRGVFAEERLGEIHARCRKLLRSLIQSAPGHLA
;
A
#
# COMPACT_ATOMS: atom_id res chain seq x y z
N MET A 1 -13.99 -102.10 8.43
CA MET A 1 -13.65 -101.84 7.02
C MET A 1 -14.48 -100.67 6.50
N LYS A 2 -13.81 -99.61 6.03
CA LYS A 2 -14.21 -98.66 4.95
C LYS A 2 -15.53 -97.89 5.14
N SER A 3 -15.49 -96.63 5.59
CA SER A 3 -15.25 -95.39 4.82
C SER A 3 -16.44 -94.93 3.97
N LYS A 4 -16.94 -93.70 4.23
CA LYS A 4 -17.04 -92.57 3.28
C LYS A 4 -17.80 -91.42 3.94
N LEU A 5 -17.07 -90.40 4.36
CA LEU A 5 -17.58 -89.09 4.75
C LEU A 5 -17.30 -88.14 3.57
N ALA A 6 -18.34 -87.64 2.91
CA ALA A 6 -18.21 -86.66 1.84
C ALA A 6 -18.14 -85.25 2.45
N PHE A 7 -17.04 -84.56 2.19
CA PHE A 7 -16.76 -83.20 2.65
C PHE A 7 -17.37 -82.22 1.64
N PHE A 8 -18.32 -81.39 2.08
CA PHE A 8 -18.89 -80.31 1.27
C PHE A 8 -18.09 -79.03 1.56
N CYS A 9 -17.17 -78.66 0.66
CA CYS A 9 -16.43 -77.40 0.73
C CYS A 9 -17.34 -76.25 0.27
N ILE A 10 -17.86 -75.47 1.21
CA ILE A 10 -18.44 -74.16 0.95
C ILE A 10 -17.28 -73.17 0.78
N LEU A 11 -16.96 -72.82 -0.47
CA LEU A 11 -16.11 -71.67 -0.77
C LEU A 11 -16.90 -70.37 -0.48
N LEU A 12 -16.61 -69.75 0.66
CA LEU A 12 -16.95 -68.36 0.94
C LEU A 12 -15.99 -67.46 0.15
N ALA A 13 -16.42 -67.00 -1.02
CA ALA A 13 -15.76 -65.92 -1.75
C ALA A 13 -16.04 -64.59 -1.04
N THR A 14 -15.21 -64.22 -0.07
CA THR A 14 -15.20 -62.87 0.51
C THR A 14 -14.60 -61.92 -0.53
N GLY A 15 -15.47 -61.26 -1.29
CA GLY A 15 -15.09 -60.13 -2.14
C GLY A 15 -14.57 -58.98 -1.28
N VAL A 16 -13.25 -58.84 -1.20
CA VAL A 16 -12.60 -57.65 -0.66
C VAL A 16 -12.75 -56.56 -1.71
N CYS A 17 -13.81 -55.78 -1.60
CA CYS A 17 -13.97 -54.55 -2.34
C CYS A 17 -12.93 -53.56 -1.80
N SER A 18 -11.79 -53.45 -2.47
CA SER A 18 -10.78 -52.45 -2.15
C SER A 18 -11.33 -51.09 -2.57
N GLU A 19 -11.96 -50.37 -1.64
CA GLU A 19 -12.21 -48.94 -1.78
C GLU A 19 -10.85 -48.25 -1.91
N ALA A 20 -10.45 -47.98 -3.14
CA ALA A 20 -9.39 -47.03 -3.41
C ALA A 20 -9.89 -45.67 -2.90
N ALA A 21 -9.45 -45.30 -1.70
CA ALA A 21 -9.62 -43.96 -1.17
C ALA A 21 -8.94 -43.00 -2.15
N THR A 22 -9.74 -42.43 -3.06
CA THR A 22 -9.37 -41.24 -3.81
C THR A 22 -9.15 -40.16 -2.78
N ALA A 23 -7.88 -39.93 -2.41
CA ALA A 23 -7.48 -38.76 -1.66
C ALA A 23 -7.98 -37.56 -2.46
N THR A 24 -9.10 -36.98 -2.03
CA THR A 24 -9.54 -35.67 -2.47
C THR A 24 -8.41 -34.73 -2.11
N ALA A 25 -7.60 -34.39 -3.11
CA ALA A 25 -6.56 -33.39 -2.95
C ALA A 25 -7.23 -32.16 -2.35
N SER A 26 -6.98 -31.88 -1.06
CA SER A 26 -7.61 -30.76 -0.38
C SER A 26 -7.28 -29.54 -1.21
N VAL A 27 -8.30 -28.83 -1.71
CA VAL A 27 -8.08 -27.63 -2.53
C VAL A 27 -7.29 -26.65 -1.67
N ARG A 28 -5.98 -26.57 -1.93
CA ARG A 28 -5.08 -25.74 -1.15
C ARG A 28 -5.48 -24.29 -1.37
N ARG A 29 -5.79 -23.59 -0.28
CA ARG A 29 -6.06 -22.14 -0.31
C ARG A 29 -4.84 -21.42 -0.94
N PRO A 30 -5.06 -20.40 -1.79
CA PRO A 30 -3.96 -19.72 -2.44
C PRO A 30 -3.11 -18.96 -1.42
N ASN A 31 -1.83 -18.79 -1.71
CA ASN A 31 -1.02 -17.77 -1.04
C ASN A 31 -1.35 -16.40 -1.60
N ILE A 32 -1.12 -15.35 -0.83
CA ILE A 32 -1.33 -13.97 -1.24
C ILE A 32 -0.03 -13.19 -1.04
N VAL A 33 0.40 -12.47 -2.07
CA VAL A 33 1.46 -11.47 -2.00
C VAL A 33 0.91 -10.13 -2.44
N VAL A 34 0.95 -9.13 -1.57
CA VAL A 34 0.53 -7.76 -1.88
C VAL A 34 1.74 -6.86 -1.84
N ILE A 35 2.10 -6.28 -2.97
CA ILE A 35 3.17 -5.29 -3.09
C ILE A 35 2.52 -3.91 -3.20
N LEU A 36 2.90 -3.01 -2.30
CA LEU A 36 2.39 -1.63 -2.27
C LEU A 36 3.56 -0.66 -2.38
N ALA A 37 3.56 0.15 -3.44
CA ALA A 37 4.49 1.29 -3.59
C ALA A 37 3.97 2.53 -2.84
N ASP A 38 4.88 3.46 -2.56
CA ASP A 38 4.60 4.71 -1.82
C ASP A 38 4.96 5.89 -2.70
N ASP A 39 3.97 6.73 -3.02
CA ASP A 39 4.09 7.86 -3.95
C ASP A 39 4.46 7.47 -5.39
N GLN A 40 4.24 6.24 -5.84
CA GLN A 40 4.40 5.91 -7.26
C GLN A 40 3.16 6.36 -8.04
N GLY A 41 3.33 7.20 -9.06
CA GLY A 41 2.23 7.64 -9.90
C GLY A 41 1.78 6.58 -10.90
N TRP A 42 0.56 6.71 -11.41
CA TRP A 42 0.06 5.87 -12.50
C TRP A 42 1.00 5.88 -13.73
N GLY A 43 1.57 7.03 -14.06
CA GLY A 43 2.53 7.16 -15.17
C GLY A 43 3.92 6.63 -14.88
N ASP A 44 4.25 6.13 -13.69
CA ASP A 44 5.60 5.63 -13.37
C ASP A 44 5.81 4.15 -13.76
N LEU A 45 5.06 3.62 -14.74
CA LEU A 45 5.18 2.24 -15.24
C LEU A 45 5.26 2.21 -16.77
N SER A 46 6.06 1.31 -17.34
CA SER A 46 6.17 1.17 -18.79
C SER A 46 4.90 0.59 -19.42
N VAL A 47 4.16 -0.29 -18.75
CA VAL A 47 2.84 -0.78 -19.22
C VAL A 47 1.81 0.34 -19.39
N ASN A 48 1.99 1.45 -18.67
CA ASN A 48 1.13 2.63 -18.77
C ASN A 48 1.64 3.65 -19.81
N GLY A 49 2.65 3.28 -20.61
CA GLY A 49 3.16 4.07 -21.73
C GLY A 49 4.31 5.00 -21.38
N ASN A 50 4.94 4.86 -20.20
CA ASN A 50 6.13 5.64 -19.88
C ASN A 50 7.37 5.07 -20.57
N SER A 51 7.94 5.84 -21.48
CA SER A 51 9.16 5.45 -22.21
C SER A 51 10.45 5.90 -21.52
N ASN A 52 10.39 6.56 -20.36
CA ASN A 52 11.57 7.05 -19.64
C ASN A 52 12.23 5.98 -18.77
N LEU A 53 11.51 4.89 -18.44
CA LEU A 53 11.98 3.79 -17.58
C LEU A 53 11.50 2.45 -18.13
N SER A 54 11.98 1.35 -17.52
CA SER A 54 11.57 -0.01 -17.84
C SER A 54 11.13 -0.75 -16.57
N THR A 55 9.89 -1.25 -16.55
CA THR A 55 9.32 -2.03 -15.44
C THR A 55 8.84 -3.42 -15.89
N PRO A 56 9.71 -4.25 -16.49
CA PRO A 56 9.30 -5.50 -17.14
C PRO A 56 8.66 -6.52 -16.18
N ASN A 57 9.03 -6.52 -14.89
CA ASN A 57 8.55 -7.47 -13.90
C ASN A 57 7.15 -7.10 -13.39
N ILE A 58 6.93 -5.82 -13.06
CA ILE A 58 5.61 -5.28 -12.72
C ILE A 58 4.68 -5.44 -13.93
N ASP A 59 5.14 -5.04 -15.12
CA ASP A 59 4.36 -5.17 -16.37
C ASP A 59 3.99 -6.63 -16.66
N SER A 60 4.77 -7.60 -16.16
CA SER A 60 4.49 -9.03 -16.34
C SER A 60 3.21 -9.46 -15.62
N LEU A 61 2.83 -8.78 -14.53
CA LEU A 61 1.57 -9.01 -13.81
C LEU A 61 0.36 -8.68 -14.69
N ALA A 62 0.45 -7.61 -15.51
CA ALA A 62 -0.60 -7.28 -16.47
C ALA A 62 -0.65 -8.29 -17.61
N ARG A 63 0.52 -8.64 -18.19
CA ARG A 63 0.60 -9.59 -19.32
C ARG A 63 0.07 -10.97 -18.95
N THR A 64 0.36 -11.44 -17.74
CA THR A 64 0.02 -12.80 -17.28
C THR A 64 -1.17 -12.84 -16.31
N GLY A 65 -1.84 -11.71 -16.13
CA GLY A 65 -2.95 -11.54 -15.21
C GLY A 65 -3.90 -10.44 -15.71
N ALA A 66 -4.26 -9.52 -14.83
CA ALA A 66 -5.16 -8.41 -15.11
C ALA A 66 -4.55 -7.05 -14.75
N ILE A 67 -4.99 -6.02 -15.49
CA ILE A 67 -4.74 -4.60 -15.20
C ILE A 67 -6.06 -3.83 -15.16
N PHE A 68 -6.19 -2.89 -14.23
CA PHE A 68 -7.37 -2.04 -14.12
C PHE A 68 -7.10 -0.66 -14.72
N ASP A 69 -8.03 -0.20 -15.54
CA ASP A 69 -7.92 1.11 -16.15
C ASP A 69 -8.15 2.20 -15.10
N ARG A 70 -9.12 1.99 -14.22
CA ARG A 70 -9.64 2.98 -13.28
C ARG A 70 -9.66 2.42 -11.86
N PHE A 71 -8.48 2.35 -11.26
CA PHE A 71 -8.30 1.97 -9.86
C PHE A 71 -7.95 3.19 -9.00
N TYR A 72 -8.69 3.39 -7.91
CA TYR A 72 -8.60 4.59 -7.09
C TYR A 72 -8.15 4.32 -5.66
N VAL A 73 -7.43 5.30 -5.13
CA VAL A 73 -6.89 5.37 -3.78
C VAL A 73 -7.18 6.74 -3.18
N CYS A 74 -6.89 6.93 -1.90
CA CYS A 74 -6.95 8.24 -1.28
C CYS A 74 -5.79 9.13 -1.76
N PRO A 75 -5.88 10.47 -1.62
CA PRO A 75 -4.83 11.37 -2.08
C PRO A 75 -3.53 11.31 -1.25
N VAL A 76 -3.52 10.56 -0.14
CA VAL A 76 -2.38 10.40 0.77
C VAL A 76 -2.37 9.00 1.39
N CYS A 77 -1.20 8.58 1.87
CA CYS A 77 -0.86 7.20 2.22
C CYS A 77 -1.67 6.54 3.37
N SER A 78 -1.74 7.12 4.57
CA SER A 78 -2.42 6.48 5.72
C SER A 78 -3.90 6.18 5.47
N PRO A 79 -4.70 7.11 4.89
CA PRO A 79 -6.06 6.81 4.45
C PRO A 79 -6.17 5.61 3.48
N THR A 80 -5.38 5.56 2.41
CA THR A 80 -5.43 4.44 1.46
C THR A 80 -5.13 3.10 2.14
N ARG A 81 -4.12 3.08 3.01
CA ARG A 81 -3.73 1.88 3.75
C ARG A 81 -4.84 1.45 4.71
N ALA A 82 -5.53 2.38 5.36
CA ALA A 82 -6.70 2.09 6.18
C ALA A 82 -7.85 1.46 5.37
N GLU A 83 -8.15 1.99 4.18
CA GLU A 83 -9.18 1.43 3.30
C GLU A 83 -8.80 0.02 2.81
N PHE A 84 -7.54 -0.17 2.41
CA PHE A 84 -7.01 -1.48 2.05
C PHE A 84 -7.12 -2.49 3.21
N PHE A 85 -6.75 -2.08 4.42
CA PHE A 85 -6.77 -2.98 5.58
C PHE A 85 -8.18 -3.37 5.99
N THR A 86 -9.18 -2.50 5.81
CA THR A 86 -10.50 -2.69 6.45
C THR A 86 -11.64 -2.90 5.47
N GLY A 87 -11.44 -2.62 4.18
CA GLY A 87 -12.52 -2.60 3.18
C GLY A 87 -13.62 -1.57 3.50
N ARG A 88 -13.27 -0.56 4.30
CA ARG A 88 -14.17 0.48 4.81
C ARG A 88 -13.54 1.85 4.60
N TYR A 89 -14.37 2.87 4.41
CA TYR A 89 -13.86 4.22 4.19
C TYR A 89 -13.06 4.69 5.40
N HIS A 90 -11.88 5.26 5.16
CA HIS A 90 -10.94 5.61 6.22
C HIS A 90 -11.51 6.49 7.36
N PRO A 91 -12.48 7.41 7.13
CA PRO A 91 -13.05 8.20 8.23
C PRO A 91 -13.85 7.36 9.23
N ARG A 92 -14.38 6.20 8.80
CA ARG A 92 -15.13 5.28 9.69
C ARG A 92 -14.23 4.60 10.72
N GLY A 93 -12.93 4.46 10.42
CA GLY A 93 -11.92 3.88 11.29
C GLY A 93 -11.00 4.91 11.94
N GLY A 94 -11.42 6.17 12.02
CA GLY A 94 -10.72 7.21 12.77
C GLY A 94 -9.51 7.85 12.06
N VAL A 95 -9.12 7.35 10.88
CA VAL A 95 -7.97 7.88 10.13
C VAL A 95 -8.36 9.18 9.43
N ARG A 96 -7.72 10.29 9.83
CA ARG A 96 -8.02 11.66 9.38
C ARG A 96 -6.77 12.44 8.94
N GLY A 97 -5.61 11.81 8.98
CA GLY A 97 -4.33 12.46 8.78
C GLY A 97 -3.23 11.46 8.47
N VAL A 98 -2.02 11.98 8.24
CA VAL A 98 -0.80 11.18 8.04
C VAL A 98 0.23 11.39 9.17
N SER A 99 -0.10 12.24 10.15
CA SER A 99 0.79 12.57 11.25
C SER A 99 -0.01 13.11 12.44
N THR A 100 0.70 13.45 13.52
CA THR A 100 0.12 13.99 14.77
C THR A 100 -0.94 13.11 15.42
N GLY A 101 -0.95 11.82 15.10
CA GLY A 101 -1.92 10.83 15.59
C GLY A 101 -3.14 10.65 14.69
N GLY A 102 -3.29 11.47 13.63
CA GLY A 102 -4.40 11.34 12.68
C GLY A 102 -4.29 10.12 11.77
N GLU A 103 -3.13 9.47 11.73
CA GLU A 103 -2.88 8.24 10.98
C GLU A 103 -3.40 6.97 11.67
N ARG A 104 -3.75 7.03 12.96
CA ARG A 104 -4.07 5.86 13.78
C ARG A 104 -5.40 5.24 13.35
N LEU A 105 -5.37 3.95 13.03
CA LEU A 105 -6.57 3.16 12.75
C LEU A 105 -7.21 2.69 14.06
N ASP A 106 -8.50 2.97 14.23
CA ASP A 106 -9.28 2.57 15.41
C ASP A 106 -9.10 1.08 15.74
N LEU A 107 -9.04 0.77 17.03
CA LEU A 107 -8.65 -0.56 17.53
C LEU A 107 -9.78 -1.60 17.41
N ASP A 108 -11.01 -1.15 17.18
CA ASP A 108 -12.17 -2.01 16.94
C ASP A 108 -12.35 -2.35 15.44
N GLU A 109 -11.51 -1.82 14.55
CA GLU A 109 -11.41 -2.25 13.16
C GLU A 109 -10.52 -3.50 13.04
N ARG A 110 -11.06 -4.52 12.36
CA ARG A 110 -10.32 -5.75 12.00
C ARG A 110 -9.65 -5.59 10.65
N THR A 111 -8.36 -5.90 10.60
CA THR A 111 -7.58 -5.73 9.38
C THR A 111 -7.68 -6.95 8.46
N ILE A 112 -7.13 -6.82 7.25
CA ILE A 112 -6.86 -7.94 6.35
C ILE A 112 -5.93 -8.96 7.01
N GLY A 113 -4.96 -8.52 7.82
CA GLY A 113 -4.11 -9.41 8.61
C GLY A 113 -4.94 -10.26 9.57
N ASP A 114 -5.86 -9.64 10.33
CA ASP A 114 -6.76 -10.37 11.25
C ASP A 114 -7.62 -11.39 10.49
N THR A 115 -8.12 -11.01 9.31
CA THR A 115 -8.95 -11.87 8.45
C THR A 115 -8.20 -13.10 7.98
N PHE A 116 -6.99 -12.93 7.43
CA PHE A 116 -6.19 -14.04 6.93
C PHE A 116 -5.64 -14.91 8.07
N LYS A 117 -5.23 -14.29 9.19
CA LYS A 117 -4.80 -15.01 10.39
C LYS A 117 -5.91 -15.88 10.97
N ALA A 118 -7.14 -15.36 11.08
CA ALA A 118 -8.30 -16.12 11.54
C ALA A 118 -8.62 -17.32 10.62
N ALA A 119 -8.30 -17.21 9.33
CA ALA A 119 -8.42 -18.30 8.37
C ALA A 119 -7.22 -19.28 8.37
N GLY A 120 -6.27 -19.14 9.29
CA GLY A 120 -5.14 -20.06 9.46
C GLY A 120 -3.93 -19.80 8.55
N TYR A 121 -3.84 -18.60 7.95
CA TYR A 121 -2.67 -18.22 7.16
C TYR A 121 -1.49 -17.84 8.06
N ALA A 122 -0.27 -18.09 7.58
CA ALA A 122 0.90 -17.32 8.05
C ALA A 122 0.73 -15.87 7.60
N THR A 123 0.94 -14.89 8.47
CA THR A 123 0.80 -13.47 8.11
C THR A 123 2.11 -12.71 8.32
N GLY A 124 2.57 -12.00 7.30
CA GLY A 124 3.83 -11.25 7.32
C GLY A 124 3.70 -9.88 6.67
N ALA A 125 4.30 -8.86 7.28
CA ALA A 125 4.37 -7.49 6.75
C ALA A 125 5.82 -6.97 6.71
N PHE A 126 6.24 -6.45 5.55
CA PHE A 126 7.64 -6.09 5.27
C PHE A 126 7.74 -4.65 4.73
N GLY A 127 7.83 -3.67 5.65
CA GLY A 127 8.05 -2.27 5.29
C GLY A 127 7.21 -1.26 6.07
N LYS A 128 6.73 -0.24 5.36
CA LYS A 128 5.98 0.89 5.90
C LYS A 128 4.59 0.46 6.38
N TRP A 129 4.28 0.72 7.65
CA TRP A 129 2.96 0.46 8.22
C TRP A 129 2.03 1.68 8.16
N HIS A 130 2.40 2.78 8.85
CA HIS A 130 1.75 4.09 8.80
C HIS A 130 0.26 4.16 9.16
N ASN A 131 -0.22 3.26 10.02
CA ASN A 131 -1.56 3.31 10.62
C ASN A 131 -1.57 3.21 12.17
N GLY A 132 -0.51 3.75 12.79
CA GLY A 132 -0.25 3.73 14.22
C GLY A 132 1.01 2.94 14.58
N THR A 133 1.68 3.27 15.68
CA THR A 133 3.03 2.75 15.99
C THR A 133 3.05 1.79 17.16
N GLN A 134 2.77 2.31 18.36
CA GLN A 134 2.87 1.54 19.60
C GLN A 134 1.75 0.51 19.72
N TRP A 135 1.98 -0.53 20.53
CA TRP A 135 0.92 -1.46 20.92
C TRP A 135 -0.29 -0.69 21.50
N PRO A 136 -1.55 -1.03 21.15
CA PRO A 136 -1.98 -2.13 20.28
C PRO A 136 -2.17 -1.75 18.78
N TYR A 137 -1.56 -0.66 18.30
CA TYR A 137 -1.58 -0.29 16.87
C TYR A 137 -0.48 -0.96 16.04
N HIS A 138 0.54 -1.51 16.70
CA HIS A 138 1.67 -2.19 16.06
C HIS A 138 1.21 -3.33 15.13
N PRO A 139 1.83 -3.58 13.96
CA PRO A 139 1.44 -4.66 13.04
C PRO A 139 1.18 -6.01 13.71
N ASN A 140 2.02 -6.41 14.69
CA ASN A 140 1.82 -7.67 15.40
C ASN A 140 0.55 -7.73 16.28
N ALA A 141 0.00 -6.59 16.67
CA ALA A 141 -1.31 -6.49 17.32
C ALA A 141 -2.48 -6.44 16.32
N ARG A 142 -2.19 -6.24 15.03
CA ARG A 142 -3.16 -5.99 13.95
C ARG A 142 -3.15 -7.10 12.91
N GLY A 143 -2.91 -8.33 13.38
CA GLY A 143 -3.09 -9.55 12.58
C GLY A 143 -1.89 -10.00 11.76
N PHE A 144 -0.68 -9.49 12.03
CA PHE A 144 0.56 -9.95 11.38
C PHE A 144 1.45 -10.72 12.35
N ASP A 145 1.73 -11.99 12.08
CA ASP A 145 2.62 -12.82 12.91
C ASP A 145 4.08 -12.37 12.80
N GLU A 146 4.50 -11.99 11.59
CA GLU A 146 5.82 -11.49 11.28
C GLU A 146 5.76 -10.03 10.82
N TYR A 147 6.64 -9.20 11.36
CA TYR A 147 6.80 -7.82 10.96
C TYR A 147 8.27 -7.42 10.94
N TYR A 148 8.71 -6.91 9.80
CA TYR A 148 10.00 -6.25 9.64
C TYR A 148 9.82 -4.95 8.87
N GLY A 149 10.15 -3.81 9.46
CA GLY A 149 10.05 -2.53 8.77
C GLY A 149 9.97 -1.35 9.73
N PHE A 150 9.04 -0.44 9.47
CA PHE A 150 8.85 0.74 10.30
C PHE A 150 7.43 1.29 10.26
N THR A 151 7.01 1.89 11.38
CA THR A 151 5.64 2.36 11.56
C THR A 151 5.43 3.84 11.26
N SER A 152 6.52 4.60 11.15
CA SER A 152 6.51 6.01 10.73
C SER A 152 6.00 6.18 9.29
N GLY A 153 5.57 7.39 8.96
CA GLY A 153 5.16 7.74 7.60
C GLY A 153 6.30 7.92 6.60
N HIS A 154 7.53 8.11 7.09
CA HIS A 154 8.71 8.24 6.26
C HIS A 154 9.99 7.92 7.09
N TRP A 155 11.09 7.72 6.38
CA TRP A 155 12.45 7.66 6.94
C TRP A 155 13.35 8.74 6.34
N GLY A 156 14.38 9.14 7.08
CA GLY A 156 15.37 10.15 6.62
C GLY A 156 16.55 9.57 5.83
N SER A 157 16.78 8.26 5.92
CA SER A 157 17.82 7.53 5.18
C SER A 157 17.25 6.21 4.68
N TYR A 158 17.57 5.84 3.45
CA TYR A 158 17.21 4.55 2.84
C TYR A 158 18.36 3.56 2.84
N PHE A 159 19.53 3.94 3.36
CA PHE A 159 20.66 3.04 3.57
C PHE A 159 20.86 2.77 5.05
N ASP A 160 20.91 1.49 5.38
CA ASP A 160 21.03 0.94 6.74
C ASP A 160 20.10 1.61 7.78
N PRO A 161 18.78 1.78 7.51
CA PRO A 161 17.90 2.56 8.37
C PRO A 161 17.57 1.83 9.68
N PRO A 162 17.18 2.54 10.75
CA PRO A 162 16.55 1.90 11.90
C PRO A 162 15.28 1.15 11.48
N MET A 163 15.10 -0.05 12.00
CA MET A 163 13.95 -0.90 11.74
C MET A 163 13.33 -1.40 13.04
N ASP A 164 12.15 -1.98 12.91
CA ASP A 164 11.46 -2.79 13.88
C ASP A 164 11.39 -4.22 13.33
N HIS A 165 11.74 -5.20 14.16
CA HIS A 165 11.47 -6.61 13.91
C HIS A 165 10.67 -7.18 15.09
N ASN A 166 9.37 -7.41 14.87
CA ASN A 166 8.43 -7.93 15.86
C ASN A 166 8.41 -7.17 17.20
N GLY A 167 8.37 -5.84 17.15
CA GLY A 167 8.35 -4.93 18.29
C GLY A 167 9.72 -4.69 18.93
N LYS A 168 10.80 -5.21 18.33
CA LYS A 168 12.17 -5.02 18.80
C LYS A 168 12.95 -4.12 17.84
N PRO A 169 13.75 -3.17 18.34
CA PRO A 169 14.65 -2.41 17.48
C PRO A 169 15.58 -3.31 16.67
N ALA A 170 15.65 -3.05 15.38
CA ALA A 170 16.52 -3.70 14.41
C ALA A 170 17.23 -2.63 13.56
N LYS A 171 18.18 -3.06 12.73
CA LYS A 171 18.89 -2.20 11.78
C LYS A 171 18.84 -2.83 10.41
N GLY A 172 18.35 -2.07 9.43
CA GLY A 172 18.33 -2.48 8.04
C GLY A 172 19.72 -2.67 7.47
N LYS A 173 19.80 -3.46 6.40
CA LYS A 173 21.06 -3.79 5.72
C LYS A 173 21.04 -3.31 4.27
N GLY A 174 21.90 -2.36 3.95
CA GLY A 174 21.97 -1.78 2.62
C GLY A 174 20.74 -0.95 2.29
N TYR A 175 20.29 -1.03 1.04
CA TYR A 175 19.15 -0.24 0.56
C TYR A 175 17.82 -0.83 1.03
N ILE A 176 16.96 0.01 1.61
CA ILE A 176 15.74 -0.42 2.32
C ILE A 176 14.83 -1.31 1.48
N THR A 177 14.56 -0.96 0.22
CA THR A 177 13.67 -1.77 -0.64
C THR A 177 14.23 -3.17 -0.84
N ASP A 178 15.53 -3.30 -1.07
CA ASP A 178 16.20 -4.58 -1.28
C ASP A 178 16.13 -5.45 0.00
N ASP A 179 16.36 -4.85 1.17
CA ASP A 179 16.32 -5.51 2.48
C ASP A 179 14.91 -5.96 2.88
N LEU A 180 13.89 -5.13 2.61
CA LEU A 180 12.48 -5.50 2.82
C LEU A 180 12.10 -6.70 1.93
N THR A 181 12.55 -6.71 0.68
CA THR A 181 12.34 -7.83 -0.25
C THR A 181 13.02 -9.11 0.23
N ASP A 182 14.24 -9.01 0.79
CA ASP A 182 14.95 -10.16 1.34
C ASP A 182 14.15 -10.83 2.47
N HIS A 183 13.61 -10.02 3.39
CA HIS A 183 12.80 -10.53 4.50
C HIS A 183 11.46 -11.11 4.03
N ALA A 184 10.82 -10.49 3.05
CA ALA A 184 9.61 -11.03 2.43
C ALA A 184 9.86 -12.40 1.77
N ILE A 185 10.96 -12.54 1.03
CA ILE A 185 11.40 -13.80 0.41
C ILE A 185 11.66 -14.87 1.48
N GLN A 186 12.37 -14.54 2.55
CA GLN A 186 12.62 -15.48 3.66
C GLN A 186 11.31 -15.93 4.33
N PHE A 187 10.34 -15.04 4.49
CA PHE A 187 9.02 -15.40 5.01
C PHE A 187 8.25 -16.34 4.09
N ILE A 188 8.28 -16.09 2.78
CA ILE A 188 7.68 -16.96 1.76
C ILE A 188 8.32 -18.36 1.82
N GLU A 189 9.65 -18.45 1.88
CA GLU A 189 10.37 -19.72 1.99
C GLU A 189 9.99 -20.50 3.25
N LYS A 190 9.94 -19.83 4.41
CA LYS A 190 9.57 -20.44 5.69
C LYS A 190 8.10 -20.88 5.72
N SER A 191 7.24 -20.20 4.96
CA SER A 191 5.80 -20.45 4.95
C SER A 191 5.34 -21.37 3.83
N LYS A 192 6.22 -21.83 2.93
CA LYS A 192 5.89 -22.57 1.70
C LYS A 192 5.02 -23.81 1.88
N ASP A 193 4.96 -24.40 3.07
CA ASP A 193 4.19 -25.61 3.37
C ASP A 193 2.77 -25.34 3.91
N ARG A 194 2.40 -24.06 4.13
CA ARG A 194 1.06 -23.62 4.52
C ARG A 194 0.63 -22.38 3.72
N PRO A 195 -0.67 -22.00 3.67
CA PRO A 195 -1.04 -20.75 3.02
C PRO A 195 -0.47 -19.54 3.77
N PHE A 196 -0.04 -18.51 3.04
CA PHE A 196 0.51 -17.28 3.62
C PHE A 196 -0.06 -16.01 3.00
N PHE A 197 -0.12 -14.95 3.79
CA PHE A 197 -0.42 -13.58 3.39
C PHE A 197 0.82 -12.73 3.64
N CYS A 198 1.52 -12.35 2.56
CA CYS A 198 2.74 -11.57 2.58
C CYS A 198 2.44 -10.16 2.05
N TYR A 199 2.52 -9.16 2.92
CA TYR A 199 2.31 -7.76 2.58
C TYR A 199 3.66 -7.04 2.53
N VAL A 200 4.01 -6.45 1.40
CA VAL A 200 5.30 -5.79 1.15
C VAL A 200 5.04 -4.32 0.82
N PRO A 201 4.78 -3.47 1.82
CA PRO A 201 4.63 -2.04 1.65
C PRO A 201 5.99 -1.34 1.56
N TYR A 202 6.50 -1.21 0.34
CA TYR A 202 7.64 -0.34 0.10
C TYR A 202 7.33 1.10 0.46
N ASN A 203 8.39 1.83 0.78
CA ASN A 203 8.38 3.27 1.02
C ASN A 203 8.93 4.05 -0.16
N THR A 204 9.13 3.41 -1.31
CA THR A 204 9.68 4.02 -2.52
C THR A 204 8.60 4.10 -3.60
N PRO A 205 8.61 5.12 -4.48
CA PRO A 205 9.59 6.21 -4.62
C PRO A 205 9.34 7.45 -3.73
N HIS A 206 8.71 7.32 -2.54
CA HIS A 206 8.62 8.44 -1.59
C HIS A 206 10.01 9.03 -1.28
N SER A 207 10.06 10.33 -0.98
CA SER A 207 11.30 11.02 -0.59
C SER A 207 11.84 10.57 0.78
N PRO A 208 13.15 10.66 1.05
CA PRO A 208 14.21 11.28 0.25
C PRO A 208 14.55 10.55 -1.06
N MET A 209 15.04 11.30 -2.06
CA MET A 209 15.44 10.76 -3.37
C MET A 209 16.81 10.07 -3.28
N GLN A 210 16.83 8.89 -2.66
CA GLN A 210 18.03 8.05 -2.47
C GLN A 210 17.82 6.72 -3.18
N VAL A 211 18.78 6.29 -3.98
CA VAL A 211 18.73 5.02 -4.72
C VAL A 211 20.15 4.55 -5.03
N PRO A 212 20.44 3.23 -5.10
CA PRO A 212 21.77 2.75 -5.43
C PRO A 212 22.26 3.23 -6.80
N ASP A 213 23.56 3.52 -6.91
CA ASP A 213 24.21 4.03 -8.12
C ASP A 213 23.91 3.17 -9.36
N ARG A 214 23.86 1.83 -9.19
CA ARG A 214 23.54 0.89 -10.28
C ARG A 214 22.21 1.20 -10.99
N PHE A 215 21.27 1.83 -10.30
CA PHE A 215 20.02 2.31 -10.90
C PHE A 215 20.16 3.76 -11.35
N TYR A 216 20.68 4.67 -10.51
CA TYR A 216 20.73 6.10 -10.83
C TYR A 216 21.60 6.44 -12.04
N GLN A 217 22.70 5.71 -12.27
CA GLN A 217 23.63 5.98 -13.36
C GLN A 217 22.95 6.02 -14.74
N LYS A 218 21.93 5.18 -14.96
CA LYS A 218 21.10 5.19 -16.17
C LYS A 218 20.35 6.50 -16.37
N PHE A 219 19.91 7.14 -15.27
CA PHE A 219 19.04 8.31 -15.28
C PHE A 219 19.79 9.63 -15.13
N ALA A 220 21.00 9.64 -14.55
CA ALA A 220 21.76 10.84 -14.19
C ALA A 220 21.85 11.89 -15.31
N LYS A 221 21.90 11.46 -16.58
CA LYS A 221 21.92 12.33 -17.77
C LYS A 221 20.84 11.96 -18.79
N ALA A 222 19.85 11.16 -18.40
CA ALA A 222 18.78 10.76 -19.30
C ALA A 222 17.96 11.98 -19.73
N ASP A 223 17.70 12.05 -21.04
CA ASP A 223 16.75 13.00 -21.62
C ASP A 223 15.33 12.42 -21.53
N LEU A 224 14.53 12.99 -20.64
CA LEU A 224 13.19 12.50 -20.34
C LEU A 224 12.22 12.92 -21.44
N LYS A 225 11.64 11.93 -22.13
CA LYS A 225 10.70 12.14 -23.25
C LYS A 225 9.27 12.36 -22.77
N LYS A 226 8.84 11.61 -21.75
CA LYS A 226 7.55 11.81 -21.10
C LYS A 226 7.71 12.85 -19.99
N ARG A 227 7.09 14.02 -20.17
CA ARG A 227 7.20 15.18 -19.27
C ARG A 227 5.86 15.43 -18.59
N SER A 228 5.89 16.04 -17.41
CA SER A 228 4.66 16.42 -16.70
C SER A 228 3.73 17.28 -17.57
N HIS A 229 2.42 17.14 -17.34
CA HIS A 229 1.42 18.06 -17.89
C HIS A 229 1.74 19.52 -17.51
N ASP A 230 2.28 19.70 -16.30
CA ASP A 230 2.76 20.98 -15.77
C ASP A 230 4.29 21.04 -15.81
N ALA A 231 4.86 20.97 -17.02
CA ALA A 231 6.31 20.87 -17.24
C ALA A 231 7.13 21.99 -16.56
N GLY A 232 6.55 23.17 -16.36
CA GLY A 232 7.20 24.28 -15.65
C GLY A 232 7.38 24.06 -14.14
N GLN A 233 6.71 23.06 -13.55
CA GLN A 233 6.85 22.68 -12.15
C GLN A 233 7.66 21.38 -11.95
N GLU A 234 8.11 20.76 -13.04
CA GLU A 234 8.86 19.51 -12.99
C GLU A 234 10.32 19.73 -12.62
N ASP A 235 10.73 19.17 -11.49
CA ASP A 235 12.13 19.02 -11.12
C ASP A 235 12.69 17.76 -11.79
N LEU A 236 13.55 17.96 -12.78
CA LEU A 236 14.12 16.88 -13.58
C LEU A 236 15.00 15.92 -12.79
N ASP A 237 15.75 16.42 -11.80
CA ASP A 237 16.66 15.58 -11.02
C ASP A 237 15.86 14.74 -10.01
N PHE A 238 14.81 15.34 -9.43
CA PHE A 238 13.82 14.60 -8.65
C PHE A 238 13.16 13.52 -9.51
N THR A 239 12.71 13.85 -10.73
CA THR A 239 12.07 12.87 -11.63
C THR A 239 13.04 11.74 -11.97
N ARG A 240 14.30 12.04 -12.34
CA ARG A 240 15.32 11.01 -12.63
C ARG A 240 15.54 10.07 -11.45
N ALA A 241 15.64 10.60 -10.23
CA ALA A 241 15.81 9.79 -9.04
C ALA A 241 14.56 8.92 -8.75
N ALA A 242 13.36 9.50 -8.86
CA ALA A 242 12.11 8.76 -8.68
C ALA A 242 11.95 7.61 -9.70
N LEU A 243 12.31 7.83 -10.97
CA LEU A 243 12.28 6.79 -12.00
C LEU A 243 13.33 5.70 -11.74
N ALA A 244 14.53 6.05 -11.28
CA ALA A 244 15.53 5.08 -10.85
C ALA A 244 15.05 4.22 -9.67
N MET A 245 14.36 4.83 -8.70
CA MET A 245 13.73 4.10 -7.60
C MET A 245 12.62 3.18 -8.11
N CYS A 246 11.85 3.57 -9.13
CA CYS A 246 10.84 2.71 -9.75
C CYS A 246 11.46 1.48 -10.43
N GLU A 247 12.62 1.61 -11.10
CA GLU A 247 13.34 0.44 -11.64
C GLU A 247 13.89 -0.48 -10.55
N ASN A 248 14.26 0.07 -9.39
CA ASN A 248 14.61 -0.75 -8.23
C ASN A 248 13.39 -1.51 -7.67
N ILE A 249 12.22 -0.88 -7.59
CA ILE A 249 10.98 -1.56 -7.18
C ILE A 249 10.67 -2.70 -8.15
N ASP A 250 10.75 -2.44 -9.46
CA ASP A 250 10.53 -3.46 -10.47
C ASP A 250 11.49 -4.65 -10.32
N TRP A 251 12.78 -4.37 -10.14
CA TRP A 251 13.78 -5.41 -9.91
C TRP A 251 13.42 -6.28 -8.70
N ASN A 252 13.00 -5.66 -7.59
CA ASN A 252 12.60 -6.38 -6.38
C ASN A 252 11.28 -7.16 -6.55
N VAL A 253 10.32 -6.65 -7.33
CA VAL A 253 9.14 -7.42 -7.75
C VAL A 253 9.57 -8.67 -8.51
N GLY A 254 10.53 -8.53 -9.44
CA GLY A 254 11.10 -9.65 -10.19
C GLY A 254 11.70 -10.72 -9.28
N ARG A 255 12.42 -10.33 -8.22
CA ARG A 255 12.99 -11.27 -7.23
C ARG A 255 11.93 -12.07 -6.49
N ILE A 256 10.83 -11.43 -6.09
CA ILE A 256 9.71 -12.12 -5.44
C ILE A 256 9.06 -13.11 -6.41
N LEU A 257 8.77 -12.67 -7.65
CA LEU A 257 8.17 -13.52 -8.67
C LEU A 257 9.05 -14.74 -9.00
N GLN A 258 10.35 -14.51 -9.22
CA GLN A 258 11.33 -15.55 -9.46
C GLN A 258 11.35 -16.55 -8.30
N ARG A 259 11.33 -16.07 -7.04
CA ARG A 259 11.34 -16.98 -5.89
C ARG A 259 10.07 -17.81 -5.79
N LEU A 260 8.91 -17.24 -6.13
CA LEU A 260 7.66 -18.01 -6.21
C LEU A 260 7.73 -19.11 -7.27
N ASP A 261 8.36 -18.83 -8.42
CA ASP A 261 8.57 -19.82 -9.48
C ASP A 261 9.55 -20.93 -9.03
N GLU A 262 10.70 -20.56 -8.44
CA GLU A 262 11.71 -21.50 -7.90
C GLU A 262 11.13 -22.44 -6.84
N LEU A 263 10.24 -21.93 -6.00
CA LEU A 263 9.54 -22.72 -4.96
C LEU A 263 8.32 -23.48 -5.50
N LYS A 264 7.99 -23.35 -6.79
CA LYS A 264 6.79 -23.94 -7.43
C LYS A 264 5.49 -23.50 -6.76
N LEU A 265 5.44 -22.24 -6.31
CA LEU A 265 4.29 -21.64 -5.65
C LEU A 265 3.48 -20.71 -6.57
N ALA A 266 3.98 -20.39 -7.77
CA ALA A 266 3.39 -19.39 -8.65
C ALA A 266 1.92 -19.66 -9.02
N ASP A 267 1.58 -20.89 -9.40
CA ASP A 267 0.21 -21.28 -9.78
C ASP A 267 -0.78 -21.24 -8.60
N HIS A 268 -0.24 -21.25 -7.38
CA HIS A 268 -0.99 -21.21 -6.13
C HIS A 268 -0.86 -19.87 -5.40
N THR A 269 -0.34 -18.82 -6.04
CA THR A 269 -0.13 -17.52 -5.41
C THR A 269 -0.80 -16.40 -6.20
N ILE A 270 -1.65 -15.62 -5.52
CA ILE A 270 -2.18 -14.37 -6.03
C ILE A 270 -1.15 -13.28 -5.73
N VAL A 271 -0.66 -12.60 -6.76
CA VAL A 271 0.28 -11.47 -6.62
C VAL A 271 -0.40 -10.20 -7.07
N ILE A 272 -0.40 -9.18 -6.20
CA ILE A 272 -1.00 -7.86 -6.44
C ILE A 272 0.07 -6.78 -6.37
N TYR A 273 -0.05 -5.78 -7.23
CA TYR A 273 0.75 -4.55 -7.21
C TYR A 273 -0.15 -3.32 -7.29
N PHE A 274 0.03 -2.36 -6.38
CA PHE A 274 -0.56 -1.02 -6.48
C PHE A 274 0.26 0.05 -5.75
N SER A 275 -0.12 1.32 -5.88
CA SER A 275 0.48 2.45 -5.16
C SER A 275 -0.54 3.13 -4.23
N ASP A 276 -0.10 3.70 -3.12
CA ASP A 276 -0.99 4.28 -2.11
C ASP A 276 -1.57 5.65 -2.46
N ASN A 277 -0.94 6.42 -3.36
CA ASN A 277 -1.43 7.68 -3.91
C ASN A 277 -0.67 8.04 -5.19
N GLY A 278 -1.05 9.17 -5.82
CA GLY A 278 -0.33 9.73 -6.95
C GLY A 278 1.12 10.17 -6.63
N PRO A 279 1.87 10.65 -7.63
CA PRO A 279 3.28 10.98 -7.45
C PRO A 279 3.48 12.17 -6.50
N ASN A 280 4.55 12.17 -5.72
CA ASN A 280 4.89 13.30 -4.85
C ASN A 280 5.56 14.49 -5.54
N SER A 281 5.82 14.40 -6.84
CA SER A 281 6.37 15.47 -7.67
C SER A 281 5.56 15.65 -8.95
N TRP A 282 5.86 16.72 -9.68
CA TRP A 282 5.31 17.00 -11.00
C TRP A 282 6.06 16.21 -12.07
N ARG A 283 5.95 14.88 -12.06
CA ARG A 283 6.46 14.00 -13.12
C ARG A 283 5.31 13.43 -13.95
N TRP A 284 5.62 12.87 -15.12
CA TRP A 284 4.60 12.35 -16.01
C TRP A 284 3.75 11.27 -15.35
N ASN A 285 2.45 11.52 -15.24
CA ASN A 285 1.47 10.66 -14.60
C ASN A 285 0.40 10.15 -15.60
N GLY A 286 0.70 10.15 -16.91
CA GLY A 286 -0.30 9.86 -17.95
C GLY A 286 -1.02 11.10 -18.49
N GLY A 287 -0.52 12.31 -18.20
CA GLY A 287 -1.14 13.57 -18.61
C GLY A 287 -2.34 13.98 -17.75
N MET A 288 -2.47 13.38 -16.57
CA MET A 288 -3.56 13.64 -15.64
C MET A 288 -3.28 14.89 -14.81
N LYS A 289 -4.33 15.62 -14.44
CA LYS A 289 -4.23 16.77 -13.55
C LYS A 289 -3.92 16.33 -12.11
N GLY A 290 -3.06 17.07 -11.43
CA GLY A 290 -2.77 16.88 -10.01
C GLY A 290 -1.72 15.80 -9.71
N ARG A 291 -1.36 15.72 -8.44
CA ARG A 291 -0.35 14.81 -7.87
C ARG A 291 -0.76 14.48 -6.43
N LYS A 292 0.06 13.75 -5.67
CA LYS A 292 -0.16 13.47 -4.23
C LYS A 292 -0.73 14.68 -3.50
N GLY A 293 -1.75 14.43 -2.68
CA GLY A 293 -2.56 15.44 -2.01
C GLY A 293 -3.80 15.82 -2.79
N SER A 294 -3.75 15.94 -4.12
CA SER A 294 -4.93 16.35 -4.89
C SER A 294 -5.98 15.24 -5.02
N THR A 295 -7.25 15.62 -5.05
CA THR A 295 -8.37 14.75 -5.44
C THR A 295 -8.55 14.59 -6.94
N ASP A 296 -7.81 15.36 -7.76
CA ASP A 296 -7.77 15.16 -9.21
C ASP A 296 -7.19 13.78 -9.56
N GLU A 297 -7.51 13.24 -10.75
CA GLU A 297 -7.08 11.92 -11.23
C GLU A 297 -5.60 11.61 -10.98
N GLY A 298 -4.70 12.57 -11.20
CA GLY A 298 -3.27 12.39 -11.00
C GLY A 298 -2.84 12.19 -9.54
N GLY A 299 -3.70 12.53 -8.58
CA GLY A 299 -3.47 12.30 -7.14
C GLY A 299 -4.13 11.03 -6.59
N VAL A 300 -5.22 10.56 -7.20
CA VAL A 300 -6.03 9.43 -6.68
C VAL A 300 -6.10 8.20 -7.58
N ARG A 301 -5.73 8.28 -8.86
CA ARG A 301 -5.68 7.13 -9.75
C ARG A 301 -4.33 6.43 -9.63
N SER A 302 -4.37 5.16 -9.25
CA SER A 302 -3.20 4.35 -8.94
C SER A 302 -3.08 3.20 -9.94
N PRO A 303 -1.85 2.74 -10.27
CA PRO A 303 -1.72 1.49 -11.01
C PRO A 303 -2.26 0.34 -10.15
N PHE A 304 -2.98 -0.60 -10.77
CA PHE A 304 -3.37 -1.83 -10.11
C PHE A 304 -3.26 -3.01 -11.07
N LEU A 305 -2.43 -3.97 -10.68
CA LEU A 305 -2.13 -5.19 -11.43
C LEU A 305 -2.30 -6.39 -10.50
N ILE A 306 -2.87 -7.47 -11.03
CA ILE A 306 -3.09 -8.70 -10.27
C ILE A 306 -2.87 -9.93 -11.15
N ARG A 307 -2.12 -10.90 -10.65
CA ARG A 307 -1.82 -12.17 -11.34
C ARG A 307 -2.26 -13.34 -10.48
N TRP A 308 -2.95 -14.30 -11.11
CA TRP A 308 -3.16 -15.65 -10.56
C TRP A 308 -3.18 -16.66 -11.72
N PRO A 309 -2.04 -17.35 -11.99
CA PRO A 309 -1.91 -18.24 -13.14
C PRO A 309 -2.98 -19.33 -13.17
N GLY A 310 -3.52 -19.61 -14.36
CA GLY A 310 -4.57 -20.61 -14.56
C GLY A 310 -5.94 -20.24 -13.96
N ARG A 311 -6.10 -19.05 -13.37
CA ARG A 311 -7.35 -18.60 -12.74
C ARG A 311 -7.83 -17.26 -13.28
N ILE A 312 -6.96 -16.25 -13.28
CA ILE A 312 -7.23 -14.98 -13.95
C ILE A 312 -6.78 -15.11 -15.41
N PRO A 313 -7.64 -14.85 -16.41
CA PRO A 313 -7.24 -14.89 -17.81
C PRO A 313 -6.10 -13.90 -18.08
N ALA A 314 -5.03 -14.35 -18.74
CA ALA A 314 -3.88 -13.51 -19.04
C ALA A 314 -4.26 -12.34 -19.97
N GLY A 315 -3.74 -11.14 -19.68
CA GLY A 315 -4.01 -9.94 -20.45
C GLY A 315 -5.39 -9.34 -20.20
N THR A 316 -6.07 -9.71 -19.11
CA THR A 316 -7.38 -9.15 -18.75
C THR A 316 -7.26 -7.65 -18.51
N ARG A 317 -8.11 -6.86 -19.18
CA ARG A 317 -8.24 -5.43 -18.93
C ARG A 317 -9.60 -5.14 -18.31
N VAL A 318 -9.59 -4.49 -17.16
CA VAL A 318 -10.81 -4.17 -16.40
C VAL A 318 -11.09 -2.67 -16.51
N PRO A 319 -12.05 -2.26 -17.36
CA PRO A 319 -12.39 -0.85 -17.52
C PRO A 319 -13.21 -0.28 -16.36
N GLN A 320 -13.85 -1.12 -15.53
CA GLN A 320 -14.71 -0.71 -14.42
C GLN A 320 -13.94 0.06 -13.35
N ILE A 321 -14.65 0.91 -12.62
CA ILE A 321 -14.10 1.65 -11.48
C ILE A 321 -13.96 0.69 -10.29
N ALA A 322 -12.78 0.67 -9.69
CA ALA A 322 -12.48 -0.06 -8.46
C ALA A 322 -11.57 0.81 -7.56
N GLY A 323 -11.34 0.39 -6.32
CA GLY A 323 -10.35 1.03 -5.47
C GLY A 323 -9.75 0.13 -4.40
N ALA A 324 -8.79 0.65 -3.64
CA ALA A 324 -8.10 -0.08 -2.58
C ALA A 324 -9.06 -0.71 -1.55
N ILE A 325 -10.17 -0.03 -1.28
CA ILE A 325 -11.26 -0.49 -0.41
C ILE A 325 -11.90 -1.82 -0.87
N ASP A 326 -11.82 -2.15 -2.16
CA ASP A 326 -12.39 -3.38 -2.72
C ASP A 326 -11.46 -4.60 -2.52
N LEU A 327 -10.19 -4.37 -2.15
CA LEU A 327 -9.19 -5.44 -2.14
C LEU A 327 -9.40 -6.45 -1.01
N LEU A 328 -9.80 -6.01 0.18
CA LEU A 328 -10.10 -6.93 1.28
C LEU A 328 -11.23 -7.92 0.93
N PRO A 329 -12.44 -7.49 0.55
CA PRO A 329 -13.49 -8.42 0.17
C PRO A 329 -13.12 -9.27 -1.06
N THR A 330 -12.38 -8.71 -2.02
CA THR A 330 -11.91 -9.47 -3.20
C THR A 330 -10.96 -10.59 -2.82
N LEU A 331 -9.96 -10.30 -1.99
CA LEU A 331 -8.96 -11.27 -1.59
C LEU A 331 -9.54 -12.37 -0.70
N ALA A 332 -10.46 -12.02 0.20
CA ALA A 332 -11.18 -13.00 1.01
C ALA A 332 -12.03 -13.95 0.14
N ASP A 333 -12.73 -13.41 -0.86
CA ASP A 333 -13.56 -14.18 -1.80
C ASP A 333 -12.70 -15.10 -2.70
N LEU A 334 -11.61 -14.59 -3.30
CA LEU A 334 -10.68 -15.41 -4.09
C LEU A 334 -10.04 -16.55 -3.27
N ALA A 335 -9.79 -16.31 -1.98
CA ALA A 335 -9.25 -17.28 -1.05
C ALA A 335 -10.31 -18.25 -0.47
N GLY A 336 -11.61 -17.97 -0.67
CA GLY A 336 -12.70 -18.73 -0.08
C GLY A 336 -12.70 -18.69 1.45
N ILE A 337 -12.44 -17.53 2.04
CA ILE A 337 -12.38 -17.33 3.50
C ILE A 337 -13.43 -16.33 3.99
N SER A 338 -13.87 -16.50 5.24
CA SER A 338 -14.75 -15.56 5.90
C SER A 338 -13.98 -14.34 6.42
N MET A 339 -14.63 -13.19 6.35
CA MET A 339 -14.12 -11.94 6.93
C MET A 339 -14.08 -12.01 8.47
N ALA A 340 -13.02 -11.50 9.10
CA ALA A 340 -12.96 -11.41 10.56
C ALA A 340 -13.82 -10.24 11.10
N SER A 341 -13.95 -9.16 10.34
CA SER A 341 -14.80 -8.03 10.71
C SER A 341 -16.28 -8.41 10.62
N GLN A 342 -17.06 -8.02 11.64
CA GLN A 342 -18.53 -8.08 11.62
C GLN A 342 -19.16 -6.74 11.20
N LYS A 343 -18.34 -5.70 11.00
CA LYS A 343 -18.81 -4.39 10.54
C LYS A 343 -19.14 -4.47 9.05
N PRO A 344 -20.15 -3.72 8.56
CA PRO A 344 -20.44 -3.64 7.12
C PRO A 344 -19.22 -3.17 6.33
N LEU A 345 -18.94 -3.81 5.20
CA LEU A 345 -17.91 -3.35 4.27
C LEU A 345 -18.50 -2.29 3.33
N ASP A 346 -17.68 -1.30 2.97
CA ASP A 346 -18.04 -0.34 1.91
C ASP A 346 -17.49 -0.80 0.55
N GLY A 347 -16.41 -1.60 0.56
CA GLY A 347 -15.85 -2.22 -0.64
C GLY A 347 -16.63 -3.44 -1.10
N ILE A 348 -16.47 -3.79 -2.38
CA ILE A 348 -17.13 -4.94 -3.01
C ILE A 348 -16.10 -5.90 -3.61
N SER A 349 -16.44 -7.19 -3.71
CA SER A 349 -15.55 -8.16 -4.35
C SER A 349 -15.47 -7.91 -5.87
N LEU A 350 -14.25 -7.78 -6.38
CA LEU A 350 -13.91 -7.66 -7.79
C LEU A 350 -13.77 -9.04 -8.47
N THR A 351 -13.94 -10.15 -7.75
CA THR A 351 -13.82 -11.52 -8.29
C THR A 351 -14.60 -11.74 -9.58
N PRO A 352 -15.84 -11.23 -9.75
CA PRO A 352 -16.55 -11.40 -11.01
C PRO A 352 -15.83 -10.79 -12.21
N LEU A 353 -15.20 -9.62 -12.02
CA LEU A 353 -14.41 -8.93 -13.06
C LEU A 353 -13.13 -9.69 -13.38
N LEU A 354 -12.50 -10.29 -12.38
CA LEU A 354 -11.23 -11.00 -12.50
C LEU A 354 -11.35 -12.39 -13.12
N LEU A 355 -12.46 -13.09 -12.85
CA LEU A 355 -12.69 -14.46 -13.31
C LEU A 355 -13.65 -14.55 -14.52
N GLY A 356 -13.99 -13.41 -15.14
CA GLY A 356 -14.89 -13.36 -16.29
C GLY A 356 -16.31 -13.84 -15.98
N LYS A 357 -16.76 -13.73 -14.73
CA LYS A 357 -18.11 -14.14 -14.31
C LYS A 357 -19.12 -13.01 -14.57
N PRO A 358 -20.42 -13.33 -14.72
CA PRO A 358 -21.47 -12.33 -14.84
C PRO A 358 -21.43 -11.34 -13.66
N ILE A 359 -21.46 -10.05 -13.99
CA ILE A 359 -21.54 -8.96 -13.03
C ILE A 359 -22.97 -8.90 -12.49
N PRO A 360 -23.22 -9.06 -11.18
CA PRO A 360 -24.56 -8.90 -10.63
C PRO A 360 -25.01 -7.43 -10.75
N GLY A 361 -25.96 -7.15 -11.65
CA GLY A 361 -26.56 -5.83 -11.83
C GLY A 361 -25.67 -4.81 -12.58
N LYS A 362 -26.27 -4.03 -13.48
CA LYS A 362 -25.55 -3.00 -14.27
C LYS A 362 -24.95 -1.86 -13.43
N ASP A 363 -25.36 -1.74 -12.17
CA ASP A 363 -25.00 -0.63 -11.28
C ASP A 363 -24.01 -1.01 -10.15
N ALA A 364 -23.67 -2.29 -9.95
CA ALA A 364 -22.80 -2.72 -8.83
C ALA A 364 -21.39 -2.10 -8.88
N PHE A 365 -20.90 -1.73 -10.07
CA PHE A 365 -19.59 -1.09 -10.26
C PHE A 365 -19.70 0.38 -10.69
N ARG A 366 -20.88 1.00 -10.59
CA ARG A 366 -21.08 2.44 -10.80
C ARG A 366 -20.91 3.18 -9.47
N ARG A 367 -19.71 3.70 -9.22
CA ARG A 367 -19.49 4.72 -8.17
C ARG A 367 -19.84 6.12 -8.65
N VAL A 368 -21.05 6.31 -9.18
CA VAL A 368 -21.59 7.65 -9.50
C VAL A 368 -22.87 7.80 -8.68
N PRO A 369 -22.94 8.72 -7.71
CA PRO A 369 -24.19 9.00 -7.02
C PRO A 369 -25.21 9.54 -8.03
N ASP A 370 -26.46 9.09 -7.90
CA ASP A 370 -27.60 9.73 -8.55
C ASP A 370 -27.72 11.17 -8.04
N SER A 371 -27.35 12.13 -8.89
CA SER A 371 -27.53 13.55 -8.65
C SER A 371 -28.97 13.92 -8.98
N SER A 372 -29.92 13.59 -8.11
CA SER A 372 -31.23 14.24 -8.12
C SER A 372 -31.10 15.62 -7.46
N PRO A 373 -31.21 16.73 -8.22
CA PRO A 373 -31.01 18.05 -7.66
C PRO A 373 -32.25 18.52 -6.89
N GLY A 374 -32.06 18.95 -5.64
CA GLY A 374 -32.94 19.96 -5.03
C GLY A 374 -32.86 21.27 -5.83
N PRO A 375 -33.88 22.14 -5.77
CA PRO A 375 -34.07 23.18 -6.76
C PRO A 375 -32.96 24.25 -6.72
N GLU A 376 -32.44 24.51 -7.91
CA GLU A 376 -31.69 25.69 -8.38
C GLU A 376 -30.28 25.95 -7.85
N THR A 377 -29.29 25.55 -8.67
CA THR A 377 -28.23 26.48 -9.10
C THR A 377 -27.66 26.01 -10.44
N LYS A 378 -27.88 26.80 -11.50
CA LYS A 378 -27.30 26.56 -12.83
C LYS A 378 -25.80 26.85 -12.80
N VAL A 379 -24.98 25.86 -13.15
CA VAL A 379 -23.61 26.10 -13.62
C VAL A 379 -23.42 25.35 -14.95
N ARG A 380 -23.00 26.11 -15.97
CA ARG A 380 -22.74 25.68 -17.34
C ARG A 380 -21.34 25.08 -17.45
N ASP A 381 -21.28 24.02 -18.25
CA ASP A 381 -20.17 23.50 -19.06
C ASP A 381 -18.89 22.95 -18.40
N GLY A 382 -18.74 21.61 -18.51
CA GLY A 382 -17.46 20.97 -18.84
C GLY A 382 -16.73 20.17 -17.75
N VAL A 383 -16.60 18.86 -17.96
CA VAL A 383 -15.86 17.84 -17.18
C VAL A 383 -16.61 17.28 -15.95
N LYS A 384 -17.08 16.03 -16.06
CA LYS A 384 -17.74 15.28 -14.97
C LYS A 384 -16.71 14.90 -13.90
N SER A 385 -17.10 15.18 -12.67
CA SER A 385 -16.34 15.14 -11.41
C SER A 385 -16.03 13.74 -10.88
N VAL A 386 -14.97 13.68 -10.07
CA VAL A 386 -14.61 12.59 -9.15
C VAL A 386 -15.77 12.30 -8.18
N PRO A 387 -16.00 11.04 -7.74
CA PRO A 387 -17.09 10.71 -6.81
C PRO A 387 -17.06 11.58 -5.55
N THR A 388 -18.19 12.20 -5.23
CA THR A 388 -18.36 13.24 -4.21
C THR A 388 -17.87 12.83 -2.82
N GLN A 389 -17.92 11.55 -2.46
CA GLN A 389 -17.40 11.05 -1.17
C GLN A 389 -15.87 10.99 -1.08
N ILE A 390 -15.18 10.74 -2.20
CA ILE A 390 -13.70 10.83 -2.27
C ILE A 390 -13.28 12.30 -2.15
N ALA A 391 -14.09 13.22 -2.67
CA ALA A 391 -13.86 14.67 -2.59
C ALA A 391 -14.23 15.27 -1.22
N GLU A 392 -15.31 14.84 -0.58
CA GLU A 392 -15.78 15.35 0.72
C GLU A 392 -14.89 14.90 1.90
N GLY A 393 -14.34 13.69 1.85
CA GLY A 393 -13.32 13.25 2.82
C GLY A 393 -12.01 14.04 2.68
N ALA A 394 -11.67 14.48 1.47
CA ALA A 394 -10.46 15.23 1.17
C ALA A 394 -10.61 16.75 1.38
N SER A 395 -11.80 17.33 1.21
CA SER A 395 -12.04 18.77 1.41
C SER A 395 -11.88 19.19 2.88
N HIS A 396 -12.23 18.32 3.83
CA HIS A 396 -11.89 18.54 5.24
C HIS A 396 -10.38 18.48 5.54
N PHE A 397 -9.62 17.75 4.73
CA PHE A 397 -8.17 17.59 4.86
C PHE A 397 -7.38 18.86 4.50
N PHE A 398 -7.89 19.64 3.54
CA PHE A 398 -7.21 20.82 3.02
C PHE A 398 -7.44 22.11 3.82
N HIS A 399 -8.46 22.16 4.67
CA HIS A 399 -8.69 23.31 5.53
C HIS A 399 -7.77 23.33 6.78
N GLU A 400 -7.19 22.19 7.18
CA GLU A 400 -6.37 22.09 8.40
C GLU A 400 -4.85 22.27 8.16
N LEU A 401 -4.34 21.87 6.98
CA LEU A 401 -2.90 21.96 6.66
C LEU A 401 -2.33 23.40 6.63
N PRO A 402 -3.04 24.42 6.09
CA PRO A 402 -2.56 25.80 6.16
C PRO A 402 -2.77 26.44 7.55
N VAL A 403 -3.70 25.93 8.36
CA VAL A 403 -4.07 26.54 9.65
C VAL A 403 -3.05 26.18 10.74
N VAL A 404 -2.41 25.01 10.68
CA VAL A 404 -1.34 24.64 11.63
C VAL A 404 -0.04 25.42 11.35
N ALA A 405 0.30 25.64 10.08
CA ALA A 405 1.44 26.50 9.70
C ALA A 405 1.18 27.98 10.06
N ALA A 406 -0.05 28.46 9.91
CA ALA A 406 -0.44 29.82 10.32
C ALA A 406 -0.59 29.98 11.85
N ARG A 407 -0.96 28.94 12.60
CA ARG A 407 -1.04 28.98 14.07
C ARG A 407 0.34 28.98 14.73
N ALA A 408 1.34 28.34 14.14
CA ALA A 408 2.73 28.43 14.60
C ALA A 408 3.30 29.85 14.41
N ALA A 409 2.93 30.54 13.33
CA ALA A 409 3.34 31.93 13.06
C ALA A 409 2.58 32.98 13.90
N ARG A 410 1.36 32.68 14.38
CA ARG A 410 0.56 33.60 15.21
C ARG A 410 0.91 33.56 16.71
N ARG A 411 1.79 32.65 17.14
CA ARG A 411 2.20 32.51 18.55
C ARG A 411 3.40 33.39 18.94
N THR A 412 3.94 34.19 18.02
CA THR A 412 5.08 35.10 18.25
C THR A 412 4.72 36.59 18.29
N GLY A 413 3.43 36.95 18.29
CA GLY A 413 2.97 38.22 18.84
C GLY A 413 3.56 39.50 18.24
N ARG A 414 3.70 39.62 16.91
CA ARG A 414 3.90 40.92 16.25
C ARG A 414 2.92 41.10 15.10
N ARG A 415 2.02 42.08 15.25
CA ARG A 415 1.19 42.64 14.18
C ARG A 415 1.98 43.75 13.52
N GLU A 416 2.27 43.65 12.23
CA GLU A 416 2.53 44.82 11.40
C GLU A 416 1.74 44.71 10.10
N HIS A 417 0.92 45.74 9.85
CA HIS A 417 0.24 45.99 8.59
C HIS A 417 1.25 46.54 7.58
N VAL A 418 1.40 45.94 6.41
CA VAL A 418 2.07 46.60 5.27
C VAL A 418 1.38 46.21 3.95
N ALA A 419 0.90 47.23 3.24
CA ALA A 419 0.37 47.20 1.87
C ALA A 419 1.50 47.06 0.82
N PRO A 420 1.23 46.71 -0.45
CA PRO A 420 2.27 46.26 -1.38
C PRO A 420 3.03 47.43 -2.01
N ARG A 421 4.37 47.39 -2.01
CA ARG A 421 5.21 48.16 -2.94
C ARG A 421 6.32 47.30 -3.54
N ARG A 422 6.60 47.60 -4.81
CA ARG A 422 7.49 46.92 -5.75
C ARG A 422 8.98 47.18 -5.44
N GLY A 423 9.79 46.14 -5.65
CA GLY A 423 11.17 46.19 -6.17
C GLY A 423 12.30 46.47 -5.18
N TRP A 424 13.22 45.49 -5.01
CA TRP A 424 14.70 45.60 -5.10
C TRP A 424 15.41 44.23 -4.80
N PRO A 425 16.70 44.05 -5.13
CA PRO A 425 17.31 42.80 -5.67
C PRO A 425 18.00 41.90 -4.61
N PRO A 426 18.71 40.79 -4.96
CA PRO A 426 18.93 39.64 -4.06
C PRO A 426 20.15 39.81 -3.13
N LEU A 427 20.07 39.24 -1.93
CA LEU A 427 21.22 39.11 -1.01
C LEU A 427 21.42 37.67 -0.56
N ARG A 428 22.65 37.19 -0.77
CA ARG A 428 23.22 35.94 -0.23
C ARG A 428 23.68 36.17 1.22
N GLY A 429 23.54 35.13 2.06
CA GLY A 429 24.55 34.73 3.03
C GLY A 429 24.45 35.21 4.47
N VAL A 430 24.51 34.22 5.38
CA VAL A 430 24.97 34.27 6.78
C VAL A 430 24.01 34.89 7.80
N PHE A 431 23.44 34.05 8.68
CA PHE A 431 23.16 34.28 10.13
C PHE A 431 22.13 33.24 10.62
N ALA A 432 22.59 32.06 11.06
CA ALA A 432 21.71 31.07 11.72
C ALA A 432 22.40 30.09 12.70
N GLU A 433 23.60 30.37 13.21
CA GLU A 433 24.26 29.45 14.17
C GLU A 433 24.27 29.95 15.62
N GLU A 434 24.26 31.26 15.88
CA GLU A 434 24.37 31.76 17.26
C GLU A 434 23.09 31.59 18.10
N ARG A 435 21.91 31.49 17.47
CA ARG A 435 20.62 31.35 18.21
C ARG A 435 20.28 29.93 18.65
N LEU A 436 20.93 28.91 18.12
CA LEU A 436 20.70 27.51 18.52
C LEU A 436 21.43 27.15 19.82
N GLY A 437 22.56 27.80 20.10
CA GLY A 437 23.34 27.58 21.33
C GLY A 437 22.62 28.03 22.60
N GLU A 438 21.98 29.21 22.58
CA GLU A 438 21.24 29.74 23.74
C GLU A 438 19.99 28.93 24.06
N ILE A 439 19.29 28.40 23.04
CA ILE A 439 18.11 27.57 23.23
C ILE A 439 18.49 26.24 23.89
N HIS A 440 19.58 25.61 23.44
CA HIS A 440 20.08 24.38 24.07
C HIS A 440 20.56 24.58 25.52
N ALA A 441 21.16 25.74 25.84
CA ALA A 441 21.57 26.07 27.20
C ALA A 441 20.36 26.25 28.14
N ARG A 442 19.29 26.92 27.67
CA ARG A 442 18.05 27.10 28.43
C ARG A 442 17.31 25.79 28.65
N CYS A 443 17.22 24.91 27.65
CA CYS A 443 16.58 23.60 27.80
C CYS A 443 17.30 22.71 28.82
N ARG A 444 18.65 22.71 28.85
CA ARG A 444 19.41 21.94 29.86
C ARG A 444 19.23 22.47 31.28
N LYS A 445 19.06 23.79 31.45
CA LYS A 445 18.82 24.39 32.78
C LYS A 445 17.43 24.04 33.32
N LEU A 446 16.42 24.03 32.45
CA LEU A 446 15.05 23.62 32.78
C LEU A 446 14.94 22.12 33.10
N LEU A 447 15.66 21.27 32.37
CA LEU A 447 15.65 19.83 32.63
C LEU A 447 16.29 19.48 33.98
N ARG A 448 17.36 20.19 34.38
CA ARG A 448 17.99 20.02 35.70
C ARG A 448 17.09 20.48 36.85
N SER A 449 16.33 21.58 36.68
CA SER A 449 15.41 22.04 37.73
C SER A 449 14.22 21.09 37.91
N LEU A 450 13.74 20.46 36.83
CA LEU A 450 12.64 19.49 36.87
C LEU A 450 13.04 18.15 37.52
N ILE A 451 14.30 17.73 37.37
CA ILE A 451 14.81 16.52 38.03
C ILE A 451 15.04 16.74 39.53
N GLN A 452 15.37 17.97 39.95
CA GLN A 452 15.61 18.30 41.36
C GLN A 452 14.35 18.61 42.17
N SER A 453 13.19 18.80 41.51
CA SER A 453 11.94 19.19 42.18
C SER A 453 10.92 18.06 42.34
N ALA A 454 11.27 16.80 42.08
CA ALA A 454 10.39 15.66 42.30
C ALA A 454 10.54 15.15 43.76
N PRO A 455 9.50 15.23 44.62
CA PRO A 455 9.53 14.62 45.94
C PRO A 455 9.43 13.10 45.82
N GLY A 456 10.30 12.39 46.55
CA GLY A 456 10.29 10.94 46.64
C GLY A 456 9.13 10.40 47.47
N HIS A 457 8.42 9.43 46.90
CA HIS A 457 7.80 8.28 47.58
C HIS A 457 7.90 7.12 46.58
N LEU A 458 8.92 6.26 46.67
CA LEU A 458 9.11 5.09 47.54
C LEU A 458 8.35 3.83 47.09
N ALA A 459 9.13 2.75 47.05
CA ALA A 459 8.80 1.32 47.16
C ALA A 459 8.28 0.61 45.90
#